data_AF-A0A8J3P620-F1
#
_entry.id   AF-A0A8J3P620-F1
#
_cell.length_a   1.000
_cell.length_b   1.000
_cell.length_c   1.000
_cell.angle_alpha   90.00
_cell.angle_beta   90.00
_cell.angle_gamma   90.00
#
_symmetry.space_group_name_H-M   'P 1'
#
loop_
_entity.id
_entity.type
_entity.pdbx_description
1 polymer ?
#
loop_
_entity_poly.entity_id
_entity_poly.type
_entity_poly.pdbx_seq_one_letter_code
_entity_poly.pdbx_strand_id
1 'polypeptide(L)'
;MRQAAVWKIGIGSVLVAASWLQVVVPGWVFAPPQQGIFGLPVLPVVVLGLSSALFAVGAILAGEGICGAFGGTSLWDLVVRDSLMALRLLACGVAAGLVLEIVAQWSGRLWYYPWWTTWFYLLVLLPGFALYWVFIVESYLAVKAVLDAVLRRRPAPRPVRPWPVGAVALAVFAALSISWYARRGFVFDVTGPSPAAPPFGYTVLAFTGVALLSGALVSAAAGRYWVPFAAILLAAAVVSVLFEVPNAVHWHWAYAHFPGPVLPDGLPPAVFLSWPMQYVVFLAVPSLFVPRLAAVFWQPPG
;
A
#
# COMPACT_ATOMS: atom_id res chain seq x y z
N MET A 1 -9.41 -20.63 20.36
CA MET A 1 -8.69 -19.95 19.26
C MET A 1 -9.47 -19.93 17.95
N ARG A 2 -9.94 -21.09 17.43
CA ARG A 2 -10.65 -21.17 16.14
C ARG A 2 -11.93 -20.30 16.04
N GLN A 3 -12.73 -20.23 17.10
CA GLN A 3 -13.96 -19.42 17.12
C GLN A 3 -13.68 -17.91 17.03
N ALA A 4 -12.65 -17.42 17.72
CA ALA A 4 -12.26 -16.01 17.65
C ALA A 4 -11.75 -15.62 16.25
N ALA A 5 -10.99 -16.51 15.61
CA ALA A 5 -10.53 -16.32 14.23
C ALA A 5 -11.71 -16.21 13.25
N VAL A 6 -12.69 -17.12 13.33
CA VAL A 6 -13.91 -17.09 12.50
C VAL A 6 -14.68 -15.78 12.68
N TRP A 7 -14.83 -15.30 13.92
CA TRP A 7 -15.49 -14.02 14.18
C TRP A 7 -14.77 -12.83 13.56
N LYS A 8 -13.44 -12.76 13.66
CA LYS A 8 -12.65 -11.69 13.04
C LYS A 8 -12.76 -11.69 11.51
N ILE A 9 -12.72 -12.87 10.89
CA ILE A 9 -12.92 -13.02 9.45
C ILE A 9 -14.33 -12.56 9.05
N GLY A 10 -15.35 -12.98 9.79
CA GLY A 10 -16.74 -12.60 9.53
C GLY A 10 -16.96 -11.09 9.62
N ILE A 11 -16.57 -10.48 10.74
CA ILE A 11 -16.68 -9.03 10.96
C ILE A 11 -15.87 -8.27 9.90
N GLY A 12 -14.63 -8.69 9.65
CA GLY A 12 -13.77 -8.05 8.66
C GLY A 12 -14.38 -8.06 7.26
N SER A 13 -14.94 -9.20 6.85
CA SER A 13 -15.62 -9.36 5.56
C SER A 13 -16.85 -8.47 5.44
N VAL A 14 -17.65 -8.34 6.51
CA VAL A 14 -18.81 -7.44 6.55
C VAL A 14 -18.38 -5.98 6.42
N LEU A 15 -17.29 -5.55 7.07
CA LEU A 15 -16.78 -4.18 6.97
C LEU A 15 -16.25 -3.86 5.56
N VAL A 16 -15.54 -4.81 4.92
CA VAL A 16 -15.12 -4.68 3.52
C VAL A 16 -16.33 -4.62 2.57
N ALA A 17 -17.37 -5.41 2.81
CA ALA A 17 -18.60 -5.31 2.02
C ALA A 17 -19.33 -3.98 2.26
N ALA A 18 -19.32 -3.48 3.50
CA ALA A 18 -19.93 -2.19 3.84
C ALA A 18 -19.21 -1.01 3.18
N SER A 19 -17.88 -1.07 3.00
CA SER A 19 -17.15 -0.02 2.27
C SER A 19 -17.55 0.09 0.80
N TRP A 20 -18.11 -0.96 0.22
CA TRP A 20 -18.62 -0.97 -1.15
C TRP A 20 -20.00 -0.31 -1.30
N LEU A 21 -20.69 0.00 -0.19
CA LEU A 21 -21.96 0.74 -0.25
C LEU A 21 -21.80 2.13 -0.86
N GLN A 22 -20.59 2.72 -0.88
CA GLN A 22 -20.34 3.97 -1.60
C GLN A 22 -20.66 3.85 -3.10
N VAL A 23 -20.48 2.69 -3.72
CA VAL A 23 -20.71 2.47 -5.16
C VAL A 23 -22.17 2.67 -5.55
N VAL A 24 -23.11 2.43 -4.63
CA VAL A 24 -24.54 2.59 -4.92
C VAL A 24 -25.05 4.01 -4.66
N VAL A 25 -24.20 4.88 -4.11
CA VAL A 25 -24.55 6.29 -3.92
C VAL A 25 -24.64 6.96 -5.30
N PRO A 26 -25.74 7.67 -5.62
CA PRO A 26 -25.89 8.26 -6.95
C PRO A 26 -24.79 9.28 -7.28
N GLY A 27 -24.26 9.25 -8.51
CA GLY A 27 -23.16 10.14 -8.92
C GLY A 27 -23.45 11.64 -8.79
N TRP A 28 -24.71 12.06 -8.83
CA TRP A 28 -25.09 13.47 -8.61
C TRP A 28 -24.74 13.97 -7.19
N VAL A 29 -24.62 13.05 -6.22
CA VAL A 29 -24.16 13.34 -4.85
C VAL A 29 -22.70 13.80 -4.83
N PHE A 30 -21.94 13.45 -5.87
CA PHE A 30 -20.53 13.80 -6.08
C PHE A 30 -20.34 14.81 -7.23
N ALA A 31 -21.43 15.37 -7.78
CA ALA A 31 -21.33 16.34 -8.89
C ALA A 31 -21.11 17.78 -8.37
N PRO A 32 -20.31 18.61 -9.07
CA PRO A 32 -20.24 20.05 -8.81
C PRO A 32 -21.56 20.77 -9.17
N PRO A 33 -21.86 21.93 -8.55
CA PRO A 33 -21.14 22.57 -7.45
C PRO A 33 -21.55 21.98 -6.10
N GLN A 34 -20.58 21.79 -5.21
CA GLN A 34 -20.83 21.37 -3.83
C GLN A 34 -20.56 22.51 -2.87
N GLN A 35 -21.47 22.72 -1.91
CA GLN A 35 -21.21 23.63 -0.80
C GLN A 35 -20.12 23.02 0.08
N GLY A 36 -19.03 23.76 0.26
CA GLY A 36 -17.86 23.29 1.01
C GLY A 36 -17.64 24.05 2.31
N ILE A 37 -17.12 23.36 3.32
CA ILE A 37 -16.62 23.98 4.55
C ILE A 37 -15.10 24.13 4.39
N PHE A 38 -14.58 25.35 4.46
CA PHE A 38 -13.16 25.65 4.17
C PHE A 38 -12.66 25.14 2.81
N GLY A 39 -13.54 25.13 1.80
CA GLY A 39 -13.24 24.63 0.45
C GLY A 39 -13.30 23.12 0.30
N LEU A 40 -13.64 22.37 1.36
CA LEU A 40 -13.84 20.92 1.28
C LEU A 40 -15.29 20.57 0.97
N PRO A 41 -15.56 19.79 -0.08
CA PRO A 41 -16.87 19.18 -0.29
C PRO A 41 -17.09 18.10 0.79
N VAL A 42 -17.89 18.44 1.80
CA VAL A 42 -18.02 17.66 3.04
C VAL A 42 -18.45 16.22 2.75
N LEU A 43 -19.43 16.04 1.88
CA LEU A 43 -20.04 14.74 1.64
C LEU A 43 -19.10 13.76 0.91
N PRO A 44 -18.45 14.11 -0.23
CA PRO A 44 -17.42 13.27 -0.84
C PRO A 44 -16.28 12.91 0.11
N VAL A 45 -15.81 13.86 0.90
CA VAL A 45 -14.71 13.64 1.85
C VAL A 45 -15.12 12.67 2.96
N VAL A 46 -16.31 12.83 3.52
CA VAL A 46 -16.83 11.93 4.57
C VAL A 46 -17.10 10.53 4.02
N VAL A 47 -17.72 10.41 2.86
CA VAL A 47 -18.00 9.09 2.24
C VAL A 47 -16.69 8.36 1.94
N LEU A 48 -15.70 9.05 1.36
CA LEU A 48 -14.39 8.48 1.09
C LEU A 48 -13.69 8.05 2.38
N GLY A 49 -13.65 8.93 3.38
CA GLY A 49 -12.98 8.66 4.64
C GLY A 49 -13.57 7.45 5.37
N LEU A 50 -14.91 7.41 5.47
CA LEU A 50 -15.62 6.29 6.09
C LEU A 50 -15.44 5.00 5.32
N SER A 51 -15.58 5.02 4.00
CA SER A 51 -15.45 3.81 3.18
C SER A 51 -14.02 3.27 3.19
N SER A 52 -13.02 4.14 3.11
CA SER A 52 -11.61 3.76 3.25
C SER A 52 -11.29 3.19 4.62
N ALA A 53 -11.84 3.78 5.69
CA ALA A 53 -11.66 3.28 7.05
C ALA A 53 -12.33 1.92 7.27
N LEU A 54 -13.57 1.74 6.80
CA LEU A 54 -14.29 0.47 6.85
C LEU A 54 -13.52 -0.62 6.09
N PHE A 55 -13.04 -0.31 4.89
CA PHE A 55 -12.21 -1.24 4.12
C PHE A 55 -10.94 -1.63 4.88
N ALA A 56 -10.17 -0.64 5.33
CA ALA A 56 -8.90 -0.87 6.00
C ALA A 56 -9.08 -1.69 7.28
N VAL A 57 -9.99 -1.28 8.17
CA VAL A 57 -10.30 -2.01 9.40
C VAL A 57 -10.81 -3.41 9.09
N GLY A 58 -11.66 -3.55 8.07
CA GLY A 58 -12.17 -4.83 7.62
C GLY A 58 -11.07 -5.78 7.15
N ALA A 59 -10.16 -5.30 6.31
CA ALA A 59 -9.01 -6.05 5.81
C ALA A 59 -8.03 -6.42 6.94
N ILE A 60 -7.81 -5.54 7.91
CA ILE A 60 -6.98 -5.80 9.10
C ILE A 60 -7.58 -6.92 9.93
N LEU A 61 -8.87 -6.83 10.29
CA LEU A 61 -9.53 -7.83 11.10
C LEU A 61 -9.62 -9.18 10.39
N ALA A 62 -9.96 -9.18 9.10
CA ALA A 62 -9.99 -10.40 8.31
C ALA A 62 -8.60 -11.03 8.21
N GLY A 63 -7.57 -10.22 7.96
CA GLY A 63 -6.19 -10.66 7.88
C GLY A 63 -5.69 -11.27 9.18
N GLU A 64 -5.93 -10.60 10.30
CA GLU A 64 -5.60 -11.11 11.64
C GLU A 64 -6.31 -12.44 11.93
N GLY A 65 -7.61 -12.51 11.59
CA GLY A 65 -8.40 -13.74 11.74
C GLY A 65 -7.86 -14.90 10.89
N ILE A 66 -7.47 -14.64 9.64
CA ILE A 66 -6.84 -15.64 8.75
C ILE A 66 -5.49 -16.09 9.33
N CYS A 67 -4.62 -15.16 9.75
CA CYS A 67 -3.38 -15.49 10.43
C CYS A 67 -3.62 -16.44 11.62
N GLY A 68 -4.57 -16.10 12.50
CA GLY A 68 -4.93 -16.93 13.64
C GLY A 68 -5.52 -18.30 13.28
N ALA A 69 -6.27 -18.41 12.18
CA ALA A 69 -6.85 -19.67 11.70
C ALA A 69 -5.79 -20.64 11.14
N PHE A 70 -4.73 -20.09 10.54
CA PHE A 70 -3.64 -20.87 9.91
C PHE A 70 -2.36 -20.92 10.77
N GLY A 71 -2.39 -20.40 12.00
CA GLY A 71 -1.24 -20.42 12.91
C GLY A 71 -0.09 -19.48 12.49
N GLY A 72 -0.37 -18.50 11.63
CA GLY A 72 0.55 -17.44 11.23
C GLY A 72 0.68 -16.35 12.30
N THR A 73 1.63 -15.43 12.09
CA THR A 73 1.82 -14.25 12.94
C THR A 73 1.14 -13.04 12.30
N SER A 74 0.25 -12.38 13.03
CA SER A 74 -0.32 -11.06 12.69
C SER A 74 0.53 -9.92 13.26
N LEU A 75 0.28 -8.68 12.84
CA LEU A 75 0.87 -7.49 13.47
C LEU A 75 0.38 -7.33 14.91
N TRP A 76 -0.88 -7.67 15.18
CA TRP A 76 -1.42 -7.62 16.54
C TRP A 76 -0.65 -8.53 17.51
N ASP A 77 -0.26 -9.72 17.07
CA ASP A 77 0.58 -10.63 17.86
C ASP A 77 1.94 -10.02 18.23
N LEU A 78 2.48 -9.16 17.36
CA LEU A 78 3.73 -8.45 17.64
C LEU A 78 3.53 -7.35 18.68
N VAL A 79 2.41 -6.62 18.61
CA VAL A 79 2.05 -5.54 19.54
C VAL A 79 1.74 -6.08 20.93
N VAL A 80 0.98 -7.17 21.05
CA VAL A 80 0.64 -7.77 22.35
C VAL A 80 1.89 -8.23 23.11
N ARG A 81 2.94 -8.66 22.38
CA ARG A 81 4.20 -9.11 22.98
C ARG A 81 5.16 -7.96 23.33
N ASP A 82 5.02 -6.80 22.71
CA ASP A 82 5.87 -5.63 22.91
C ASP A 82 5.06 -4.36 22.62
N SER A 83 4.62 -3.64 23.65
CA SER A 83 3.77 -2.45 23.49
C SER A 83 4.47 -1.31 22.75
N LEU A 84 5.80 -1.22 22.81
CA LEU A 84 6.58 -0.26 22.02
C LEU A 84 6.60 -0.62 20.53
N MET A 85 6.26 -1.86 20.18
CA MET A 85 6.11 -2.29 18.80
C MET A 85 5.02 -1.50 18.10
N ALA A 86 3.90 -1.16 18.77
CA ALA A 86 2.85 -0.35 18.14
C ALA A 86 3.39 0.96 17.57
N LEU A 87 4.18 1.71 18.36
CA LEU A 87 4.80 2.96 17.91
C LEU A 87 5.80 2.72 16.77
N ARG A 88 6.60 1.65 16.85
CA ARG A 88 7.55 1.29 15.78
C ARG A 88 6.84 0.93 14.47
N LEU A 89 5.73 0.19 14.55
CA LEU A 89 4.93 -0.19 13.38
C LEU A 89 4.27 1.04 12.75
N LEU A 90 3.70 1.94 13.55
CA LEU A 90 3.15 3.20 13.07
C LEU A 90 4.24 4.06 12.39
N ALA A 91 5.40 4.20 13.01
CA ALA A 91 6.53 4.94 12.42
C ALA A 91 7.02 4.30 11.12
N CYS A 92 7.09 2.97 11.06
CA CYS A 92 7.44 2.23 9.84
C CYS A 92 6.41 2.42 8.73
N GLY A 93 5.11 2.40 9.07
CA GLY A 93 4.03 2.61 8.12
C GLY A 93 4.04 4.03 7.54
N VAL A 94 4.23 5.04 8.40
CA VAL A 94 4.43 6.43 7.96
C VAL A 94 5.66 6.55 7.05
N ALA A 95 6.81 5.99 7.44
CA ALA A 95 8.03 6.06 6.63
C ALA A 95 7.85 5.41 5.25
N ALA A 96 7.23 4.23 5.20
CA ALA A 96 6.97 3.53 3.95
C ALA A 96 5.94 4.26 3.08
N GLY A 97 4.90 4.84 3.69
CA GLY A 97 3.91 5.67 3.00
C GLY A 97 4.53 6.94 2.42
N LEU A 98 5.39 7.63 3.16
CA LEU A 98 6.13 8.79 2.66
C LEU A 98 7.05 8.43 1.48
N VAL A 99 7.73 7.28 1.53
CA VAL A 99 8.54 6.80 0.40
C VAL A 99 7.67 6.58 -0.84
N LEU A 100 6.52 5.90 -0.67
CA LEU A 100 5.57 5.68 -1.76
C LEU A 100 5.08 7.02 -2.35
N GLU A 101 4.68 7.94 -1.48
CA GLU A 101 4.13 9.24 -1.87
C GLU A 101 5.16 10.11 -2.57
N ILE A 102 6.37 10.21 -2.03
CA ILE A 102 7.46 10.98 -2.67
C ILE A 102 7.72 10.45 -4.07
N VAL A 103 7.83 9.12 -4.22
CA VAL A 103 8.05 8.51 -5.53
C VAL A 103 6.88 8.79 -6.47
N ALA A 104 5.64 8.67 -6.02
CA ALA A 104 4.46 8.90 -6.84
C ALA A 104 4.29 10.36 -7.27
N GLN A 105 4.50 11.30 -6.36
CA GLN A 105 4.44 12.73 -6.63
C GLN A 105 5.58 13.17 -7.56
N TRP A 106 6.81 12.67 -7.35
CA TRP A 106 7.95 12.91 -8.24
C TRP A 106 7.90 12.12 -9.56
N SER A 107 7.00 11.16 -9.68
CA SER A 107 6.73 10.45 -10.94
C SER A 107 5.62 11.13 -11.75
N GLY A 108 5.37 12.42 -11.49
CA GLY A 108 4.36 13.19 -12.20
C GLY A 108 2.97 13.16 -11.58
N ARG A 109 2.85 12.82 -10.29
CA ARG A 109 1.57 12.63 -9.59
C ARG A 109 0.77 11.49 -10.21
N LEU A 110 1.24 10.28 -9.95
CA LEU A 110 0.58 9.06 -10.44
C LEU A 110 -0.90 9.01 -10.03
N TRP A 111 -1.22 9.55 -8.86
CA TRP A 111 -2.59 9.83 -8.42
C TRP A 111 -2.69 11.24 -7.85
N TYR A 112 -3.93 11.74 -7.82
CA TYR A 112 -4.31 13.00 -7.19
C TYR A 112 -5.73 12.89 -6.60
N TYR A 113 -6.10 13.81 -5.72
CA TYR A 113 -7.33 13.81 -4.95
C TYR A 113 -8.19 15.02 -5.34
N PRO A 114 -9.12 14.90 -6.32
CA PRO A 114 -9.87 16.03 -6.86
C PRO A 114 -10.70 16.78 -5.81
N TRP A 115 -11.12 16.06 -4.76
CA TRP A 115 -12.01 16.56 -3.72
C TRP A 115 -11.29 17.11 -2.50
N TRP A 116 -9.95 17.05 -2.46
CA TRP A 116 -9.19 17.44 -1.28
C TRP A 116 -8.61 18.84 -1.44
N THR A 117 -8.24 19.43 -0.30
CA THR A 117 -7.36 20.61 -0.26
C THR A 117 -5.97 20.17 0.21
N THR A 118 -4.94 20.95 -0.11
CA THR A 118 -3.57 20.67 0.36
C THR A 118 -3.49 20.56 1.88
N TRP A 119 -4.19 21.43 2.63
CA TRP A 119 -4.17 21.38 4.09
C TRP A 119 -4.84 20.11 4.62
N PHE A 120 -5.95 19.67 4.01
CA PHE A 120 -6.66 18.47 4.42
C PHE A 120 -5.82 17.22 4.13
N TYR A 121 -5.22 17.18 2.94
CA TYR A 121 -4.26 16.16 2.57
C TYR A 121 -3.14 16.04 3.62
N LEU A 122 -2.52 17.16 4.04
CA LEU A 122 -1.47 17.16 5.07
C LEU A 122 -1.97 16.65 6.44
N LEU A 123 -3.21 16.98 6.81
CA LEU A 123 -3.84 16.53 8.06
C LEU A 123 -4.02 15.00 8.08
N VAL A 124 -4.48 14.42 6.97
CA VAL A 124 -4.79 12.98 6.89
C VAL A 124 -3.60 12.13 6.43
N LEU A 125 -2.52 12.74 5.96
CA LEU A 125 -1.35 12.06 5.39
C LEU A 125 -0.79 10.97 6.30
N LEU A 126 -0.42 11.35 7.53
CA LEU A 126 0.22 10.46 8.49
C LEU A 126 -0.71 9.35 9.00
N PRO A 127 -1.92 9.65 9.53
CA PRO A 127 -2.82 8.59 9.97
C PRO A 127 -3.31 7.72 8.81
N GLY A 128 -3.52 8.32 7.63
CA GLY A 128 -3.87 7.62 6.40
C GLY A 128 -2.80 6.62 5.99
N PHE A 129 -1.53 7.02 5.93
CA PHE A 129 -0.43 6.10 5.60
C PHE A 129 -0.18 5.03 6.63
N ALA A 130 -0.32 5.34 7.92
CA ALA A 130 -0.23 4.32 8.95
C ALA A 130 -1.32 3.25 8.73
N LEU A 131 -2.58 3.67 8.57
CA LEU A 131 -3.70 2.75 8.34
C LEU A 131 -3.56 1.98 7.02
N TYR A 132 -3.15 2.67 5.95
CA TYR A 132 -2.89 2.09 4.63
C TYR A 132 -1.84 0.97 4.73
N TRP A 133 -0.73 1.26 5.39
CA TRP A 133 0.33 0.28 5.61
C TRP A 133 -0.14 -0.93 6.43
N VAL A 134 -0.89 -0.72 7.51
CA VAL A 134 -1.32 -1.83 8.38
C VAL A 134 -2.18 -2.82 7.60
N PHE A 135 -3.14 -2.37 6.79
CA PHE A 135 -3.97 -3.31 6.03
C PHE A 135 -3.21 -4.00 4.89
N ILE A 136 -2.26 -3.30 4.25
CA ILE A 136 -1.37 -3.91 3.24
C ILE A 136 -0.57 -5.04 3.87
N VAL A 137 0.04 -4.79 5.03
CA VAL A 137 0.85 -5.80 5.70
C VAL A 137 -0.01 -6.94 6.26
N GLU A 138 -1.16 -6.66 6.87
CA GLU A 138 -2.04 -7.73 7.36
C GLU A 138 -2.59 -8.61 6.24
N SER A 139 -3.01 -8.01 5.11
CA SER A 139 -3.46 -8.81 3.95
C SER A 139 -2.33 -9.67 3.37
N TYR A 140 -1.10 -9.15 3.34
CA TYR A 140 0.08 -9.93 2.98
C TYR A 140 0.32 -11.10 3.95
N LEU A 141 0.32 -10.83 5.26
CA LEU A 141 0.56 -11.84 6.29
C LEU A 141 -0.51 -12.94 6.27
N ALA A 142 -1.77 -12.57 6.03
CA ALA A 142 -2.87 -13.51 5.90
C ALA A 142 -2.65 -14.50 4.76
N VAL A 143 -2.32 -14.02 3.56
CA VAL A 143 -2.02 -14.89 2.42
C VAL A 143 -0.76 -15.71 2.67
N LYS A 144 0.28 -15.09 3.23
CA LYS A 144 1.52 -15.79 3.61
C LYS A 144 1.23 -16.93 4.58
N ALA A 145 0.39 -16.72 5.60
CA ALA A 145 0.02 -17.75 6.58
C ALA A 145 -0.69 -18.93 5.92
N VAL A 146 -1.60 -18.67 4.98
CA VAL A 146 -2.27 -19.74 4.19
C VAL A 146 -1.25 -20.53 3.37
N LEU A 147 -0.35 -19.86 2.66
CA LEU A 147 0.67 -20.51 1.82
C LEU A 147 1.70 -21.28 2.66
N ASP A 148 2.13 -20.71 3.77
CA ASP A 148 3.08 -21.34 4.70
C ASP A 148 2.48 -22.58 5.37
N ALA A 149 1.18 -22.59 5.66
CA ALA A 149 0.50 -23.77 6.20
C ALA A 149 0.53 -24.98 5.24
N VAL A 150 0.66 -24.73 3.93
CA VAL A 150 0.79 -25.78 2.91
C VAL A 150 2.25 -26.20 2.70
N LEU A 151 3.22 -25.33 3.02
CA LEU A 151 4.64 -25.61 2.83
C LEU A 151 5.23 -26.43 3.98
N ARG A 152 6.08 -27.40 3.66
CA ARG A 152 6.93 -28.05 4.68
C ARG A 152 7.99 -27.06 5.16
N ARG A 153 8.29 -27.08 6.46
CA ARG A 153 9.34 -26.25 7.08
C ARG A 153 10.63 -26.34 6.29
N ARG A 154 11.19 -25.18 5.94
CA ARG A 154 12.48 -25.06 5.25
C ARG A 154 13.45 -24.26 6.11
N PRO A 155 14.76 -24.55 6.05
CA PRO A 155 15.76 -23.74 6.73
C PRO A 155 15.68 -22.28 6.25
N ALA A 156 15.89 -21.35 7.19
CA ALA A 156 15.89 -19.93 6.88
C ALA A 156 17.07 -19.59 5.94
N PRO A 157 16.83 -18.80 4.87
CA PRO A 157 17.90 -18.39 3.97
C PRO A 157 18.92 -17.49 4.68
N ARG A 158 20.18 -17.56 4.23
CA ARG A 158 21.20 -16.59 4.62
C ARG A 158 20.87 -15.22 4.02
N PRO A 159 21.02 -14.12 4.78
CA PRO A 159 20.76 -12.79 4.28
C PRO A 159 21.80 -12.40 3.22
N VAL A 160 21.32 -12.03 2.03
CA VAL A 160 22.09 -11.37 0.97
C VAL A 160 21.74 -9.89 1.00
N ARG A 161 22.76 -9.02 1.02
CA ARG A 161 22.58 -7.56 1.11
C ARG A 161 23.11 -6.88 -0.15
N PRO A 162 22.35 -6.83 -1.25
CA PRO A 162 22.72 -6.08 -2.46
C PRO A 162 22.45 -4.58 -2.30
N TRP A 163 22.62 -4.05 -1.09
CA TRP A 163 22.33 -2.65 -0.75
C TRP A 163 23.08 -1.64 -1.63
N PRO A 164 24.33 -1.88 -2.14
CA PRO A 164 24.98 -0.93 -3.03
C PRO A 164 24.22 -0.79 -4.35
N VAL A 165 23.66 -1.88 -4.88
CA VAL A 165 22.87 -1.87 -6.12
C VAL A 165 21.56 -1.10 -5.89
N GLY A 166 20.90 -1.33 -4.76
CA GLY A 166 19.70 -0.56 -4.37
C GLY A 166 19.98 0.94 -4.22
N ALA A 167 21.08 1.30 -3.57
CA ALA A 167 21.51 2.68 -3.40
C ALA A 167 21.83 3.37 -4.73
N VAL A 168 22.54 2.68 -5.63
CA VAL A 168 22.84 3.18 -6.98
C VAL A 168 21.56 3.39 -7.78
N ALA A 169 20.63 2.44 -7.75
CA ALA A 169 19.35 2.57 -8.45
C ALA A 169 18.55 3.81 -7.97
N LEU A 170 18.51 4.04 -6.65
CA LEU A 170 17.85 5.22 -6.07
C LEU A 170 18.58 6.53 -6.42
N ALA A 171 19.91 6.53 -6.40
CA ALA A 171 20.70 7.70 -6.79
C ALA A 171 20.47 8.05 -8.27
N VAL A 172 20.42 7.04 -9.15
CA VAL A 172 20.10 7.24 -10.58
C VAL A 172 18.68 7.75 -10.74
N PHE A 173 17.69 7.17 -10.04
CA PHE A 173 16.32 7.69 -10.04
C PHE A 173 16.26 9.17 -9.63
N ALA A 174 16.92 9.53 -8.52
CA ALA A 174 16.95 10.90 -8.02
C ALA A 174 17.60 11.85 -9.05
N ALA A 175 18.76 11.49 -9.61
CA ALA A 175 19.46 12.30 -10.60
C ALA A 175 18.64 12.52 -11.87
N LEU A 176 17.98 11.47 -12.38
CA LEU A 176 17.13 11.54 -13.57
C LEU A 176 15.88 12.40 -13.32
N SER A 177 15.25 12.25 -12.15
CA SER A 177 14.06 13.01 -11.78
C SER A 177 14.37 14.50 -11.55
N ILE A 178 15.47 14.81 -10.85
CA ILE A 178 15.95 16.18 -10.66
C ILE A 178 16.26 16.82 -12.02
N SER A 179 16.98 16.11 -12.89
CA SER A 179 17.31 16.61 -14.24
C SER A 179 16.09 16.79 -15.13
N TRP A 180 15.02 16.02 -14.90
CA TRP A 180 13.74 16.19 -15.61
C TRP A 180 13.06 17.48 -15.20
N TYR A 181 12.88 17.69 -13.89
CA TYR A 181 12.17 18.83 -13.35
C TYR A 181 12.96 20.14 -13.39
N ALA A 182 14.29 20.11 -13.34
CA ALA A 182 15.13 21.30 -13.55
C ALA A 182 14.86 21.99 -14.90
N ARG A 183 14.39 21.24 -15.90
CA ARG A 183 14.08 21.74 -17.25
C ARG A 183 12.60 22.09 -17.47
N ARG A 184 11.70 21.63 -16.60
CA ARG A 184 10.24 21.67 -16.81
C ARG A 184 9.47 22.34 -15.67
N GLY A 185 10.14 22.62 -14.55
CA GLY A 185 9.50 23.05 -13.32
C GLY A 185 8.83 21.89 -12.57
N PHE A 186 8.76 22.00 -11.25
CA PHE A 186 7.98 21.11 -10.39
C PHE A 186 7.04 21.97 -9.54
N VAL A 187 5.76 21.60 -9.52
CA VAL A 187 4.77 22.20 -8.62
C VAL A 187 4.20 21.06 -7.81
N PHE A 188 4.27 21.17 -6.49
CA PHE A 188 3.56 20.27 -5.61
C PHE A 188 2.09 20.71 -5.55
N ASP A 189 1.19 19.82 -5.93
CA ASP A 189 -0.25 20.01 -5.80
C ASP A 189 -0.91 18.63 -5.80
N VAL A 190 -1.85 18.44 -4.88
CA VAL A 190 -2.48 17.15 -4.59
C VAL A 190 -3.84 17.00 -5.26
N THR A 191 -4.32 18.06 -5.92
CA THR A 191 -5.70 18.18 -6.41
C THR A 191 -5.84 17.99 -7.91
N GLY A 192 -4.76 18.14 -8.66
CA GLY A 192 -4.74 17.99 -10.11
C GLY A 192 -3.56 17.18 -10.64
N PRO A 193 -3.61 16.79 -11.93
CA PRO A 193 -2.50 16.11 -12.59
C PRO A 193 -1.31 17.05 -12.78
N SER A 194 -0.09 16.48 -12.80
CA SER A 194 1.09 17.25 -13.23
C SER A 194 1.01 17.55 -14.74
N PRO A 195 1.35 18.77 -15.21
CA PRO A 195 1.41 19.07 -16.63
C PRO A 195 2.53 18.32 -17.37
N ALA A 196 3.56 17.85 -16.64
CA ALA A 196 4.63 17.04 -17.17
C ALA A 196 5.05 15.96 -16.17
N ALA A 197 5.16 14.72 -16.64
CA ALA A 197 5.61 13.59 -15.85
C ALA A 197 6.88 12.98 -16.47
N PRO A 198 7.87 12.58 -15.64
CA PRO A 198 8.96 11.75 -16.12
C PRO A 198 8.44 10.39 -16.61
N PRO A 199 9.23 9.66 -17.42
CA PRO A 199 8.85 8.32 -17.85
C PRO A 199 8.57 7.39 -16.65
N PHE A 200 7.50 6.60 -16.72
CA PHE A 200 7.10 5.66 -15.65
C PHE A 200 8.20 4.65 -15.27
N GLY A 201 9.15 4.38 -16.17
CA GLY A 201 10.34 3.59 -15.87
C GLY A 201 11.18 4.13 -14.70
N TYR A 202 11.11 5.42 -14.40
CA TYR A 202 11.77 6.03 -13.24
C TYR A 202 11.14 5.53 -11.92
N THR A 203 9.81 5.41 -11.88
CA THR A 203 9.07 4.80 -10.77
C THR A 203 9.48 3.35 -10.56
N VAL A 204 9.60 2.59 -11.65
CA VAL A 204 10.05 1.18 -11.60
C VAL A 204 11.46 1.07 -11.03
N LEU A 205 12.36 1.95 -11.45
CA LEU A 205 13.72 2.03 -10.93
C LEU A 205 13.73 2.35 -9.43
N ALA A 206 12.92 3.32 -8.98
CA ALA A 206 12.84 3.71 -7.58
C ALA A 206 12.38 2.55 -6.69
N PHE A 207 11.26 1.91 -7.00
CA PHE A 207 10.73 0.80 -6.20
C PHE A 207 11.64 -0.42 -6.23
N THR A 208 12.29 -0.71 -7.37
CA THR A 208 13.32 -1.76 -7.45
C THR A 208 14.51 -1.43 -6.54
N GLY A 209 14.95 -0.16 -6.54
CA GLY A 209 16.00 0.32 -5.64
C GLY A 209 15.66 0.11 -4.16
N VAL A 210 14.45 0.49 -3.74
CA VAL A 210 13.95 0.26 -2.37
C VAL A 210 13.92 -1.24 -2.02
N ALA A 211 13.44 -2.09 -2.94
CA ALA A 211 13.40 -3.53 -2.73
C ALA A 211 14.80 -4.11 -2.47
N LEU A 212 15.77 -3.71 -3.30
CA LEU A 212 17.16 -4.17 -3.23
C LEU A 212 17.91 -3.64 -2.00
N LEU A 213 17.57 -2.44 -1.50
CA LEU A 213 18.15 -1.92 -0.25
C LEU A 213 17.93 -2.87 0.92
N SER A 214 16.72 -3.43 1.06
CA SER A 214 16.41 -4.36 2.15
C SER A 214 17.20 -5.68 2.05
N GLY A 215 17.50 -6.11 0.82
CA GLY A 215 18.07 -7.42 0.51
C GLY A 215 17.19 -8.62 0.88
N ALA A 216 16.05 -8.40 1.54
CA ALA A 216 15.23 -9.46 2.08
C ALA A 216 14.52 -10.27 0.97
N LEU A 217 14.05 -9.57 -0.07
CA LEU A 217 13.50 -10.18 -1.27
C LEU A 217 14.56 -11.04 -2.00
N VAL A 218 15.79 -10.54 -2.14
CA VAL A 218 16.89 -11.29 -2.75
C VAL A 218 17.28 -12.50 -1.91
N SER A 219 17.27 -12.36 -0.59
CA SER A 219 17.53 -13.46 0.35
C SER A 219 16.47 -14.56 0.24
N ALA A 220 15.18 -14.19 0.15
CA ALA A 220 14.09 -15.13 -0.04
C ALA A 220 14.20 -15.87 -1.38
N ALA A 221 14.52 -15.16 -2.47
CA ALA A 221 14.75 -15.75 -3.79
C ALA A 221 15.94 -16.72 -3.78
N ALA A 222 17.08 -16.32 -3.22
CA ALA A 222 18.27 -17.16 -3.09
C ALA A 222 17.99 -18.43 -2.25
N GLY A 223 17.14 -18.30 -1.23
CA GLY A 223 16.64 -19.40 -0.41
C GLY A 223 15.63 -20.33 -1.09
N ARG A 224 15.21 -20.02 -2.33
CA ARG A 224 14.09 -20.70 -3.00
C ARG A 224 12.80 -20.70 -2.16
N TYR A 225 12.63 -19.69 -1.32
CA TYR A 225 11.43 -19.48 -0.53
C TYR A 225 10.50 -18.54 -1.30
N TRP A 226 9.60 -19.14 -2.09
CA TRP A 226 8.75 -18.44 -3.04
C TRP A 226 7.51 -17.80 -2.40
N VAL A 227 7.16 -18.20 -1.16
CA VAL A 227 5.92 -17.78 -0.49
C VAL A 227 5.76 -16.26 -0.41
N PRO A 228 6.78 -15.45 -0.03
CA PRO A 228 6.64 -14.00 0.00
C PRO A 228 6.21 -13.40 -1.35
N PHE A 229 6.73 -13.92 -2.45
CA PHE A 229 6.40 -13.44 -3.79
C PHE A 229 4.95 -13.77 -4.17
N ALA A 230 4.52 -15.00 -3.92
CA ALA A 230 3.14 -15.40 -4.18
C ALA A 230 2.16 -14.67 -3.25
N ALA A 231 2.52 -14.46 -1.98
CA ALA A 231 1.71 -13.71 -1.04
C ALA A 231 1.54 -12.25 -1.48
N ILE A 232 2.61 -11.59 -1.95
CA ILE A 232 2.54 -10.25 -2.54
C ILE A 232 1.58 -10.24 -3.74
N LEU A 233 1.75 -11.16 -4.70
CA LEU A 233 0.94 -11.17 -5.92
C LEU A 233 -0.54 -11.43 -5.63
N LEU A 234 -0.85 -12.41 -4.79
CA LEU A 234 -2.23 -12.77 -4.45
C LEU A 234 -2.90 -11.71 -3.59
N ALA A 235 -2.22 -11.17 -2.57
CA ALA A 235 -2.77 -10.09 -1.76
C ALA A 235 -2.99 -8.83 -2.61
N ALA A 236 -2.01 -8.45 -3.43
CA ALA A 236 -2.14 -7.33 -4.35
C ALA A 236 -3.30 -7.51 -5.33
N ALA A 237 -3.47 -8.70 -5.93
CA ALA A 237 -4.56 -8.95 -6.87
C ALA A 237 -5.94 -8.76 -6.23
N VAL A 238 -6.12 -9.21 -4.99
CA VAL A 238 -7.40 -9.08 -4.27
C VAL A 238 -7.61 -7.65 -3.77
N VAL A 239 -6.63 -7.11 -3.04
CA VAL A 239 -6.75 -5.80 -2.38
C VAL A 239 -6.84 -4.68 -3.41
N SER A 240 -6.10 -4.75 -4.51
CA SER A 240 -6.18 -3.74 -5.57
C SER A 240 -7.58 -3.64 -6.17
N VAL A 241 -8.25 -4.76 -6.44
CA VAL A 241 -9.64 -4.74 -6.94
C VAL A 241 -10.58 -4.17 -5.89
N LEU A 242 -10.49 -4.65 -4.65
CA LEU A 242 -11.39 -4.24 -3.59
C LEU A 242 -11.22 -2.78 -3.16
N PHE A 243 -10.03 -2.22 -3.33
CA PHE A 243 -9.71 -0.84 -2.98
C PHE A 243 -9.88 0.11 -4.16
N GLU A 244 -9.43 -0.24 -5.36
CA GLU A 244 -9.43 0.71 -6.49
C GLU A 244 -10.80 0.87 -7.13
N VAL A 245 -11.52 -0.24 -7.35
CA VAL A 245 -12.79 -0.19 -8.09
C VAL A 245 -13.81 0.72 -7.42
N PRO A 246 -14.08 0.61 -6.10
CA PRO A 246 -15.05 1.50 -5.47
C PRO A 246 -14.64 2.97 -5.47
N ASN A 247 -13.34 3.25 -5.37
CA ASN A 247 -12.83 4.61 -5.32
C ASN A 247 -12.80 5.29 -6.70
N ALA A 248 -12.71 4.51 -7.78
CA ALA A 248 -12.79 5.03 -9.15
C ALA A 248 -14.19 5.57 -9.50
N VAL A 249 -15.28 4.94 -9.00
CA VAL A 249 -16.67 5.28 -9.36
C VAL A 249 -16.99 6.76 -9.15
N HIS A 250 -16.56 7.33 -8.02
CA HIS A 250 -16.82 8.73 -7.65
C HIS A 250 -15.59 9.62 -7.74
N TRP A 251 -14.56 9.17 -8.45
CA TRP A 251 -13.31 9.90 -8.64
C TRP A 251 -12.70 10.34 -7.30
N HIS A 252 -12.80 9.49 -6.27
CA HIS A 252 -12.34 9.81 -4.92
C HIS A 252 -10.83 10.08 -4.88
N TRP A 253 -10.09 9.37 -5.72
CA TRP A 253 -8.83 9.81 -6.29
C TRP A 253 -8.82 9.48 -7.78
N ALA A 254 -7.98 10.16 -8.54
CA ALA A 254 -7.87 10.02 -9.97
C ALA A 254 -6.43 9.71 -10.37
N TYR A 255 -6.28 9.01 -11.48
CA TYR A 255 -5.00 8.49 -11.96
C TYR A 255 -4.48 9.29 -13.14
N ALA A 256 -3.18 9.59 -13.13
CA ALA A 256 -2.50 10.26 -14.22
C ALA A 256 -1.15 9.62 -14.49
N HIS A 257 -0.67 9.72 -15.74
CA HIS A 257 0.69 9.31 -16.14
C HIS A 257 1.05 7.83 -15.95
N PHE A 258 0.07 6.98 -15.65
CA PHE A 258 0.20 5.54 -15.78
C PHE A 258 0.31 5.14 -17.25
N PRO A 259 1.16 4.15 -17.58
CA PRO A 259 1.32 3.70 -18.96
C PRO A 259 0.11 2.91 -19.44
N GLY A 260 -0.17 2.99 -20.74
CA GLY A 260 -1.20 2.20 -21.40
C GLY A 260 -2.58 2.87 -21.48
N PRO A 261 -3.61 2.12 -21.92
CA PRO A 261 -4.95 2.66 -22.07
C PRO A 261 -5.62 2.91 -20.71
N VAL A 262 -6.57 3.84 -20.68
CA VAL A 262 -7.41 4.11 -19.52
C VAL A 262 -8.79 3.50 -19.79
N LEU A 263 -9.36 2.80 -18.80
CA LEU A 263 -10.73 2.28 -18.90
C LEU A 263 -11.75 3.44 -18.93
N PRO A 264 -13.00 3.21 -19.39
CA PRO A 264 -14.03 4.26 -19.45
C PRO A 264 -14.24 5.03 -18.13
N ASP A 265 -14.03 4.37 -16.99
CA ASP A 265 -14.20 4.96 -15.65
C ASP A 265 -12.93 5.66 -15.13
N GLY A 266 -11.95 5.92 -16.00
CA GLY A 266 -10.73 6.65 -15.62
C GLY A 266 -9.66 5.81 -14.93
N LEU A 267 -9.86 4.49 -14.79
CA LEU A 267 -8.96 3.57 -14.09
C LEU A 267 -8.00 2.85 -15.06
N PRO A 268 -6.69 3.14 -15.06
CA PRO A 268 -5.73 2.46 -15.91
C PRO A 268 -5.44 1.03 -15.40
N PRO A 269 -5.42 -0.02 -16.25
CA PRO A 269 -5.05 -1.37 -15.83
C PRO A 269 -3.65 -1.45 -15.20
N ALA A 270 -2.76 -0.55 -15.59
CA ALA A 270 -1.42 -0.43 -15.02
C ALA A 270 -1.41 -0.09 -13.51
N VAL A 271 -2.49 0.49 -12.98
CA VAL A 271 -2.64 0.70 -11.52
C VAL A 271 -2.58 -0.66 -10.83
N PHE A 272 -3.45 -1.61 -11.21
CA PHE A 272 -3.47 -2.96 -10.64
C PHE A 272 -2.13 -3.69 -10.76
N LEU A 273 -1.44 -3.52 -11.89
CA LEU A 273 -0.12 -4.13 -12.11
C LEU A 273 0.99 -3.51 -11.24
N SER A 274 0.80 -2.28 -10.77
CA SER A 274 1.74 -1.58 -9.89
C SER A 274 1.57 -1.92 -8.40
N TRP A 275 0.43 -2.47 -8.00
CA TRP A 275 0.15 -2.83 -6.60
C TRP A 275 1.20 -3.76 -5.97
N PRO A 276 1.70 -4.81 -6.65
CA PRO A 276 2.80 -5.62 -6.12
C PRO A 276 4.02 -4.80 -5.74
N MET A 277 4.31 -3.71 -6.46
CA MET A 277 5.44 -2.83 -6.17
C MET A 277 5.22 -2.06 -4.87
N GLN A 278 3.99 -1.64 -4.59
CA GLN A 278 3.63 -0.99 -3.33
C GLN A 278 3.84 -1.95 -2.16
N TYR A 279 3.38 -3.19 -2.26
CA TYR A 279 3.63 -4.23 -1.26
C TYR A 279 5.12 -4.42 -1.00
N VAL A 280 5.94 -4.49 -2.07
CA VAL A 280 7.39 -4.61 -1.93
C VAL A 280 7.97 -3.44 -1.12
N VAL A 281 7.59 -2.19 -1.40
CA VAL A 281 8.03 -1.02 -0.61
C VAL A 281 7.57 -1.13 0.84
N PHE A 282 6.29 -1.41 1.05
CA PHE A 282 5.69 -1.50 2.38
C PHE A 282 6.23 -2.65 3.25
N LEU A 283 6.83 -3.67 2.65
CA LEU A 283 7.51 -4.74 3.37
C LEU A 283 9.02 -4.47 3.50
N ALA A 284 9.66 -3.90 2.47
CA ALA A 284 11.10 -3.65 2.42
C ALA A 284 11.52 -2.52 3.38
N VAL A 285 10.80 -1.40 3.39
CA VAL A 285 11.16 -0.22 4.20
C VAL A 285 11.14 -0.57 5.70
N PRO A 286 10.09 -1.17 6.28
CA PRO A 286 10.11 -1.57 7.70
C PRO A 286 11.19 -2.61 8.01
N SER A 287 11.52 -3.49 7.06
CA SER A 287 12.57 -4.50 7.22
C SER A 287 13.97 -3.91 7.41
N LEU A 288 14.21 -2.67 6.98
CA LEU A 288 15.47 -1.95 7.20
C LEU A 288 15.61 -1.49 8.66
N PHE A 289 14.51 -1.17 9.32
CA PHE A 289 14.51 -0.55 10.65
C PHE A 289 14.20 -1.54 11.78
N VAL A 290 13.41 -2.58 11.49
CA VAL A 290 12.94 -3.55 12.49
C VAL A 290 13.26 -4.97 11.99
N PRO A 291 14.41 -5.56 12.40
CA PRO A 291 14.83 -6.89 11.93
C PRO A 291 13.79 -8.00 12.17
N ARG A 292 12.99 -7.88 13.24
CA ARG A 292 11.90 -8.81 13.54
C ARG A 292 10.82 -8.83 12.45
N LEU A 293 10.54 -7.69 11.82
CA LEU A 293 9.62 -7.62 10.68
C LEU A 293 10.22 -8.30 9.45
N ALA A 294 11.52 -8.13 9.22
CA ALA A 294 12.20 -8.82 8.13
C ALA A 294 12.08 -10.36 8.24
N ALA A 295 12.19 -10.89 9.46
CA ALA A 295 11.99 -12.31 9.71
C ALA A 295 10.54 -12.75 9.43
N VAL A 296 9.55 -12.04 9.98
CA VAL A 296 8.12 -12.36 9.78
C VAL A 296 7.74 -12.30 8.30
N PHE A 297 8.23 -11.30 7.57
CA PHE A 297 7.87 -11.08 6.18
C PHE A 297 8.57 -12.05 5.23
N TRP A 298 9.87 -12.30 5.40
CA TRP A 298 10.67 -12.90 4.33
C TRP A 298 11.22 -14.28 4.65
N GLN A 299 10.99 -14.80 5.86
CA GLN A 299 11.49 -16.12 6.26
C GLN A 299 10.34 -17.14 6.41
N PRO A 300 10.65 -18.44 6.23
CA PRO A 300 9.74 -19.51 6.58
C PRO A 300 9.34 -19.44 8.07
N PRO A 301 8.17 -19.97 8.45
CA PRO A 301 7.80 -20.09 9.86
C PRO A 301 8.81 -20.98 10.60
N GLY A 302 9.24 -20.53 11.79
CA GLY A 302 10.14 -21.26 12.70
C GLY A 302 9.51 -22.51 13.29
#